data_AF-A0A382NPL1-F1
#
_entry.id   AF-A0A382NPL1-F1
#
_cell.length_a   1.000
_cell.length_b   1.000
_cell.length_c   1.000
_cell.angle_alpha   90.00
_cell.angle_beta   90.00
_cell.angle_gamma   90.00
#
_symmetry.space_group_name_H-M   'P 1'
#
loop_
_entity.id
_entity.type
_entity.pdbx_description
1 polymer ?
#
loop_
_entity_poly.entity_id
_entity_poly.type
_entity_poly.pdbx_seq_one_letter_code
_entity_poly.pdbx_strand_id
1 'polypeptide(L)'
;DLFFSEYGDGSGSNKYLEIYNGTGVDVDLNNYLIMQINGGGNWFEDIDTLSGILANGDVFVIVNSSANANTLVDEGDLTESVITNFNGDDARALIKVVGDDTTFLDYIGSYGPDPGSGWNVAGITNATEDHTLVRKSAITSGNTNWTLSAGTNTADSEWNVHAQNTWSYLGSHTMTEPNPLSEGFEGGVIPENWNIINNDGNEHSWKAAPSSLWAHTGDYLAKVYYNEFGSDDWLITPRLDVVSGDSIVFWARSSHLSDFEDFNVKISTTTNDNIAAFTGTIASVDSTSNIWTRYAYALDTYTGQEVYVAVQCVTVDGFYLYVDDFSGPQVWIEDNPVFAVSKSTIDFGNTGTGGISASFMISNY
;
A
#
# COMPACT_ATOMS: atom_id res chain seq x y z
N ASP A 1 -13.28 -0.16 -9.57
CA ASP A 1 -13.99 0.87 -10.38
C ASP A 1 -13.34 2.21 -10.04
N LEU A 2 -13.79 3.33 -10.61
CA LEU A 2 -13.25 4.66 -10.33
C LEU A 2 -13.53 5.09 -8.87
N PHE A 3 -12.70 5.98 -8.32
CA PHE A 3 -12.88 6.56 -6.99
C PHE A 3 -12.27 7.97 -6.91
N PHE A 4 -12.63 8.75 -5.88
CA PHE A 4 -12.04 10.07 -5.66
C PHE A 4 -10.62 9.94 -5.11
N SER A 5 -9.64 10.47 -5.81
CA SER A 5 -8.25 10.51 -5.37
C SER A 5 -7.87 11.81 -4.65
N GLU A 6 -8.56 12.92 -4.94
CA GLU A 6 -8.33 14.19 -4.26
C GLU A 6 -9.61 15.03 -4.15
N TYR A 7 -9.71 15.81 -3.08
CA TYR A 7 -10.72 16.83 -2.85
C TYR A 7 -10.04 18.09 -2.32
N GLY A 8 -10.35 19.24 -2.89
CA GLY A 8 -9.79 20.50 -2.43
C GLY A 8 -10.85 21.57 -2.20
N ASP A 9 -10.99 21.99 -0.95
CA ASP A 9 -11.70 23.20 -0.56
C ASP A 9 -10.71 24.36 -0.38
N GLY A 10 -10.27 24.91 -1.52
CA GLY A 10 -9.28 25.97 -1.53
C GLY A 10 -9.86 27.36 -1.30
N SER A 11 -8.95 28.34 -1.26
CA SER A 11 -9.32 29.73 -1.01
C SER A 11 -10.24 30.29 -2.10
N GLY A 12 -11.38 30.86 -1.68
CA GLY A 12 -12.37 31.44 -2.60
C GLY A 12 -13.00 30.38 -3.49
N SER A 13 -12.77 30.48 -4.81
CA SER A 13 -13.28 29.55 -5.81
C SER A 13 -12.24 28.53 -6.26
N ASN A 14 -11.09 28.42 -5.60
CA ASN A 14 -10.06 27.43 -5.94
C ASN A 14 -10.46 26.04 -5.42
N LYS A 15 -11.56 25.50 -5.95
CA LYS A 15 -12.19 24.24 -5.51
C LYS A 15 -12.15 23.20 -6.63
N TYR A 16 -11.91 21.94 -6.28
CA TYR A 16 -11.80 20.87 -7.26
C TYR A 16 -12.06 19.47 -6.68
N LEU A 17 -12.36 18.53 -7.58
CA LEU A 17 -12.39 17.09 -7.33
C LEU A 17 -11.43 16.41 -8.30
N GLU A 18 -10.80 15.33 -7.87
CA GLU A 18 -10.00 14.46 -8.71
C GLU A 18 -10.51 13.01 -8.60
N ILE A 19 -10.66 12.35 -9.76
CA ILE A 19 -11.14 10.98 -9.87
C ILE A 19 -10.04 10.14 -10.51
N TYR A 20 -9.67 9.02 -9.89
CA TYR A 20 -8.65 8.12 -10.39
C TYR A 20 -9.23 6.86 -11.05
N ASN A 21 -8.59 6.43 -12.14
CA ASN A 21 -8.86 5.14 -12.78
C ASN A 21 -7.81 4.08 -12.45
N GLY A 22 -8.05 3.31 -11.38
CA GLY A 22 -7.26 2.14 -11.03
C GLY A 22 -7.80 0.81 -11.57
N THR A 23 -8.64 0.81 -12.61
CA THR A 23 -9.39 -0.41 -12.99
C THR A 23 -8.59 -1.46 -13.76
N GLY A 24 -7.35 -1.16 -14.16
CA GLY A 24 -6.51 -1.98 -15.02
C GLY A 24 -6.78 -1.79 -16.52
N VAL A 25 -7.77 -0.97 -16.91
CA VAL A 25 -8.16 -0.68 -18.30
C VAL A 25 -8.65 0.77 -18.47
N ASP A 26 -8.66 1.27 -19.71
CA ASP A 26 -9.26 2.57 -20.03
C ASP A 26 -10.78 2.54 -19.80
N VAL A 27 -11.31 3.62 -19.22
CA VAL A 27 -12.73 3.75 -18.85
C VAL A 27 -13.39 4.87 -19.63
N ASP A 28 -14.55 4.58 -20.24
CA ASP A 28 -15.42 5.61 -20.80
C ASP A 28 -16.28 6.25 -19.69
N LEU A 29 -16.08 7.54 -19.48
CA LEU A 29 -16.72 8.33 -18.42
C LEU A 29 -18.20 8.66 -18.71
N ASN A 30 -18.73 8.38 -19.91
CA ASN A 30 -20.13 8.69 -20.27
C ASN A 30 -21.18 8.05 -19.34
N ASN A 31 -20.82 6.97 -18.63
CA ASN A 31 -21.69 6.30 -17.67
C ASN A 31 -21.45 6.75 -16.22
N TYR A 32 -20.55 7.71 -16.00
CA TYR A 32 -20.15 8.19 -14.69
C TYR A 32 -20.67 9.60 -14.45
N LEU A 33 -21.17 9.82 -13.25
CA LEU A 33 -21.78 11.08 -12.85
C LEU A 33 -21.37 11.42 -11.42
N ILE A 34 -21.40 12.71 -11.09
CA ILE A 34 -21.27 13.17 -9.71
C ILE A 34 -22.64 13.64 -9.22
N MET A 35 -23.05 13.10 -8.07
CA MET A 35 -24.18 13.58 -7.30
C MET A 35 -23.71 14.49 -6.19
N GLN A 36 -24.53 15.48 -5.85
CA GLN A 36 -24.26 16.36 -4.72
C GLN A 36 -25.41 16.43 -3.72
N ILE A 37 -25.04 16.86 -2.52
CA ILE A 37 -25.93 17.32 -1.45
C ILE A 37 -25.32 18.62 -0.93
N ASN A 38 -26.14 19.66 -0.72
CA ASN A 38 -25.68 20.92 -0.16
C ASN A 38 -26.25 21.18 1.24
N GLY A 39 -25.39 21.32 2.25
CA GLY A 39 -25.81 21.56 3.64
C GLY A 39 -26.70 20.45 4.24
N GLY A 40 -26.38 19.18 3.95
CA GLY A 40 -27.12 18.00 4.41
C GLY A 40 -28.42 17.71 3.62
N GLY A 41 -28.89 16.46 3.63
CA GLY A 41 -30.04 16.03 2.85
C GLY A 41 -29.99 14.57 2.42
N ASN A 42 -30.62 14.26 1.28
CA ASN A 42 -30.48 12.97 0.60
C ASN A 42 -29.81 13.22 -0.75
N TRP A 43 -29.22 12.17 -1.34
CA TRP A 43 -28.72 12.23 -2.72
C TRP A 43 -29.81 12.72 -3.69
N PHE A 44 -29.42 13.14 -4.89
CA PHE A 44 -30.28 13.60 -6.00
C PHE A 44 -30.69 15.10 -5.98
N GLU A 45 -29.88 16.00 -5.43
CA GLU A 45 -30.12 17.46 -5.56
C GLU A 45 -29.74 17.96 -6.95
N ASP A 46 -28.49 17.75 -7.35
CA ASP A 46 -28.00 17.98 -8.71
C ASP A 46 -27.12 16.81 -9.16
N ILE A 47 -27.01 16.68 -10.48
CA ILE A 47 -26.24 15.64 -11.15
C ILE A 47 -25.51 16.30 -12.32
N ASP A 48 -24.22 16.03 -12.45
CA ASP A 48 -23.49 16.39 -13.66
C ASP A 48 -22.72 15.19 -14.22
N THR A 49 -22.69 15.14 -15.54
CA THR A 49 -22.28 14.00 -16.35
C THR A 49 -20.83 14.16 -16.75
N LEU A 50 -20.03 13.12 -16.52
CA LEU A 50 -18.67 13.07 -17.02
C LEU A 50 -18.66 12.59 -18.48
N SER A 51 -17.55 12.82 -19.17
CA SER A 51 -17.37 12.35 -20.54
C SER A 51 -15.90 12.23 -20.90
N GLY A 52 -15.61 11.49 -21.96
CA GLY A 52 -14.24 11.22 -22.41
C GLY A 52 -13.75 9.84 -21.96
N ILE A 53 -12.53 9.52 -22.38
CA ILE A 53 -11.86 8.28 -22.00
C ILE A 53 -10.80 8.63 -20.96
N LEU A 54 -10.92 8.03 -19.77
CA LEU A 54 -9.92 8.12 -18.72
C LEU A 54 -9.02 6.89 -18.79
N ALA A 55 -7.74 7.09 -19.10
CA ALA A 55 -6.79 5.98 -19.24
C ALA A 55 -6.56 5.27 -17.90
N ASN A 56 -6.18 3.98 -17.93
CA ASN A 56 -5.76 3.30 -16.71
C ASN A 56 -4.53 3.97 -16.09
N GLY A 57 -4.58 4.20 -14.77
CA GLY A 57 -3.53 4.87 -14.01
C GLY A 57 -3.54 6.41 -14.12
N ASP A 58 -4.54 6.98 -14.80
CA ASP A 58 -4.69 8.43 -14.99
C ASP A 58 -5.79 9.00 -14.09
N VAL A 59 -5.84 10.33 -13.99
CA VAL A 59 -6.85 11.06 -13.21
C VAL A 59 -7.72 11.95 -14.09
N PHE A 60 -8.92 12.27 -13.61
CA PHE A 60 -9.83 13.25 -14.21
C PHE A 60 -10.12 14.36 -13.20
N VAL A 61 -9.72 15.59 -13.52
CA VAL A 61 -9.81 16.74 -12.62
C VAL A 61 -11.00 17.63 -12.99
N ILE A 62 -11.87 17.89 -12.02
CA ILE A 62 -13.01 18.82 -12.15
C ILE A 62 -12.70 20.07 -11.33
N VAL A 63 -12.63 21.23 -11.99
CA VAL A 63 -12.25 22.51 -11.38
C VAL A 63 -13.37 23.52 -11.46
N ASN A 64 -13.53 24.33 -10.42
CA ASN A 64 -14.49 25.43 -10.43
C ASN A 64 -14.12 26.49 -11.49
N SER A 65 -15.11 26.95 -12.26
CA SER A 65 -14.94 27.92 -13.35
C SER A 65 -14.45 29.30 -12.92
N SER A 66 -14.59 29.62 -11.63
CA SER A 66 -14.09 30.85 -11.03
C SER A 66 -12.75 30.66 -10.32
N ALA A 67 -12.14 29.47 -10.36
CA ALA A 67 -10.78 29.25 -9.89
C ALA A 67 -9.80 30.18 -10.61
N ASN A 68 -8.83 30.71 -9.87
CA ASN A 68 -7.86 31.68 -10.38
C ASN A 68 -6.41 31.25 -10.13
N ALA A 69 -6.18 30.13 -9.45
CA ALA A 69 -4.89 29.51 -9.35
C ALA A 69 -4.58 28.75 -10.64
N ASN A 70 -3.55 29.19 -11.38
CA ASN A 70 -3.14 28.54 -12.64
C ASN A 70 -2.85 27.03 -12.45
N THR A 71 -2.28 26.62 -11.32
CA THR A 71 -2.03 25.20 -11.02
C THR A 71 -3.30 24.34 -11.06
N LEU A 72 -4.46 24.89 -10.67
CA LEU A 72 -5.74 24.19 -10.80
C LEU A 72 -6.26 24.26 -12.23
N VAL A 73 -6.31 25.47 -12.80
CA VAL A 73 -6.91 25.72 -14.11
C VAL A 73 -6.19 24.97 -15.23
N ASP A 74 -4.87 24.86 -15.16
CA ASP A 74 -4.05 24.21 -16.18
C ASP A 74 -4.16 22.67 -16.13
N GLU A 75 -4.51 22.09 -14.98
CA GLU A 75 -4.67 20.62 -14.80
C GLU A 75 -6.14 20.18 -14.93
N GLY A 76 -7.11 21.08 -15.04
CA GLY A 76 -8.53 20.75 -15.10
C GLY A 76 -8.99 20.15 -16.43
N ASP A 77 -9.56 18.95 -16.40
CA ASP A 77 -10.19 18.29 -17.56
C ASP A 77 -11.63 18.77 -17.79
N LEU A 78 -12.34 19.10 -16.71
CA LEU A 78 -13.67 19.69 -16.72
C LEU A 78 -13.68 20.98 -15.90
N THR A 79 -14.22 22.05 -16.47
CA THR A 79 -14.45 23.32 -15.78
C THR A 79 -15.94 23.57 -15.62
N GLU A 80 -16.43 23.62 -14.37
CA GLU A 80 -17.86 23.76 -14.06
C GLU A 80 -18.10 24.54 -12.75
N SER A 81 -19.33 24.69 -12.23
CA SER A 81 -19.61 25.51 -11.02
C SER A 81 -20.80 25.06 -10.18
N VAL A 82 -21.34 23.88 -10.46
CA VAL A 82 -22.38 23.23 -9.67
C VAL A 82 -21.71 22.27 -8.70
N ILE A 83 -21.02 21.25 -9.21
CA ILE A 83 -20.38 20.22 -8.37
C ILE A 83 -19.27 20.84 -7.52
N THR A 84 -18.46 21.74 -8.06
CA THR A 84 -17.32 22.35 -7.36
C THR A 84 -17.71 23.58 -6.53
N ASN A 85 -19.00 23.82 -6.28
CA ASN A 85 -19.47 24.89 -5.40
C ASN A 85 -19.73 24.40 -3.96
N PHE A 86 -18.97 23.41 -3.50
CA PHE A 86 -19.02 22.97 -2.11
C PHE A 86 -18.30 23.95 -1.18
N ASN A 87 -18.53 23.93 0.14
CA ASN A 87 -17.83 24.75 1.14
C ASN A 87 -17.51 24.01 2.46
N GLY A 88 -17.37 22.69 2.37
CA GLY A 88 -16.97 21.84 3.48
C GLY A 88 -18.12 21.03 4.09
N ASP A 89 -19.34 21.55 4.13
CA ASP A 89 -20.53 20.85 4.66
C ASP A 89 -21.40 20.16 3.59
N ASP A 90 -20.93 20.19 2.33
CA ASP A 90 -21.59 19.60 1.18
C ASP A 90 -20.98 18.24 0.79
N ALA A 91 -21.82 17.26 0.47
CA ALA A 91 -21.38 15.91 0.12
C ALA A 91 -21.32 15.70 -1.41
N ARG A 92 -20.41 14.83 -1.85
CA ARG A 92 -20.26 14.39 -3.24
C ARG A 92 -20.25 12.88 -3.33
N ALA A 93 -20.93 12.34 -4.33
CA ALA A 93 -20.91 10.91 -4.63
C ALA A 93 -20.56 10.67 -6.08
N LEU A 94 -19.55 9.83 -6.31
CA LEU A 94 -19.27 9.27 -7.61
C LEU A 94 -20.21 8.09 -7.84
N ILE A 95 -20.92 8.11 -8.96
CA ILE A 95 -21.86 7.07 -9.35
C ILE A 95 -21.61 6.58 -10.77
N LYS A 96 -22.11 5.38 -11.04
CA LYS A 96 -22.11 4.77 -12.35
C LYS A 96 -23.51 4.32 -12.72
N VAL A 97 -23.98 4.72 -13.89
CA VAL A 97 -25.31 4.40 -14.41
C VAL A 97 -25.16 3.54 -15.65
N VAL A 98 -25.73 2.34 -15.63
CA VAL A 98 -25.74 1.41 -16.76
C VAL A 98 -27.17 0.97 -17.02
N GLY A 99 -27.76 1.47 -18.11
CA GLY A 99 -29.20 1.29 -18.34
C GLY A 99 -30.01 2.03 -17.27
N ASP A 100 -30.86 1.30 -16.55
CA ASP A 100 -31.68 1.84 -15.44
C ASP A 100 -31.04 1.61 -14.06
N ASP A 101 -29.87 0.95 -13.99
CA ASP A 101 -29.20 0.61 -12.73
C ASP A 101 -28.18 1.69 -12.34
N THR A 102 -28.31 2.20 -11.11
CA THR A 102 -27.38 3.16 -10.50
C THR A 102 -26.55 2.48 -9.42
N THR A 103 -25.23 2.53 -9.55
CA THR A 103 -24.26 2.05 -8.55
C THR A 103 -23.52 3.25 -7.95
N PHE A 104 -23.52 3.38 -6.62
CA PHE A 104 -22.66 4.33 -5.92
C PHE A 104 -21.26 3.73 -5.75
N LEU A 105 -20.23 4.51 -6.06
CA LEU A 105 -18.85 4.06 -6.08
C LEU A 105 -18.04 4.62 -4.92
N ASP A 106 -18.16 5.93 -4.65
CA ASP A 106 -17.35 6.59 -3.64
C ASP A 106 -18.01 7.86 -3.13
N TYR A 107 -17.77 8.21 -1.86
CA TYR A 107 -18.30 9.41 -1.21
C TYR A 107 -17.18 10.32 -0.68
N ILE A 108 -17.43 11.63 -0.78
CA ILE A 108 -16.83 12.65 0.08
C ILE A 108 -17.97 13.29 0.87
N GLY A 109 -17.91 13.26 2.19
CA GLY A 109 -19.06 13.60 3.03
C GLY A 109 -20.14 12.51 3.05
N SER A 110 -21.25 12.78 3.74
CA SER A 110 -22.36 11.82 3.88
C SER A 110 -23.71 12.46 3.65
N TYR A 111 -24.66 11.69 3.12
CA TYR A 111 -26.08 12.05 3.23
C TYR A 111 -26.53 12.07 4.70
N GLY A 112 -27.64 12.77 4.96
CA GLY A 112 -28.20 12.93 6.30
C GLY A 112 -28.05 14.36 6.83
N PRO A 113 -27.95 14.54 8.16
CA PRO A 113 -27.83 15.86 8.75
C PRO A 113 -26.57 16.60 8.30
N ASP A 114 -26.70 17.91 8.16
CA ASP A 114 -25.61 18.86 7.97
C ASP A 114 -24.52 18.70 9.06
N PRO A 115 -23.23 18.49 8.71
CA PRO A 115 -22.13 18.43 9.68
C PRO A 115 -21.80 19.80 10.31
N GLY A 116 -22.32 20.90 9.76
CA GLY A 116 -22.24 22.27 10.25
C GLY A 116 -21.17 23.11 9.56
N SER A 117 -19.91 22.67 9.58
CA SER A 117 -18.80 23.37 8.90
C SER A 117 -18.04 22.42 7.98
N GLY A 118 -17.77 21.21 8.46
CA GLY A 118 -17.28 20.13 7.64
C GLY A 118 -17.20 18.82 8.42
N TRP A 119 -16.88 17.73 7.72
CA TRP A 119 -16.66 16.45 8.36
C TRP A 119 -15.26 16.37 8.97
N ASN A 120 -15.15 15.69 10.11
CA ASN A 120 -13.85 15.32 10.66
C ASN A 120 -13.23 14.22 9.78
N VAL A 121 -11.93 14.32 9.50
CA VAL A 121 -11.18 13.33 8.70
C VAL A 121 -9.80 13.14 9.32
N ALA A 122 -9.37 11.89 9.47
CA ALA A 122 -8.05 11.54 10.04
C ALA A 122 -7.74 12.18 11.40
N GLY A 123 -8.77 12.49 12.20
CA GLY A 123 -8.65 13.16 13.50
C GLY A 123 -8.55 14.69 13.45
N ILE A 124 -8.65 15.30 12.27
CA ILE A 124 -8.73 16.75 12.08
C ILE A 124 -10.20 17.16 12.05
N THR A 125 -10.56 18.15 12.88
CA THR A 125 -11.93 18.69 12.94
C THR A 125 -12.25 19.51 11.71
N ASN A 126 -13.46 19.35 11.14
CA ASN A 126 -13.92 20.05 9.93
C ASN A 126 -12.93 19.97 8.76
N ALA A 127 -12.28 18.83 8.58
CA ALA A 127 -11.23 18.65 7.59
C ALA A 127 -11.72 18.82 6.15
N THR A 128 -13.02 18.71 5.84
CA THR A 128 -13.52 19.00 4.48
C THR A 128 -13.68 20.49 4.18
N GLU A 129 -13.58 21.37 5.19
CA GLU A 129 -13.57 22.82 5.05
C GLU A 129 -12.12 23.32 4.99
N ASP A 130 -11.77 24.18 4.04
CA ASP A 130 -10.47 24.85 3.97
C ASP A 130 -9.23 23.92 3.98
N HIS A 131 -9.32 22.73 3.38
CA HIS A 131 -8.21 21.77 3.30
C HIS A 131 -8.15 21.05 1.94
N THR A 132 -7.07 20.32 1.75
CA THR A 132 -6.91 19.35 0.66
C THR A 132 -6.86 17.95 1.25
N LEU A 133 -7.69 17.05 0.74
CA LEU A 133 -7.74 15.64 1.11
C LEU A 133 -7.17 14.83 -0.03
N VAL A 134 -6.10 14.08 0.22
CA VAL A 134 -5.48 13.18 -0.77
C VAL A 134 -5.74 11.75 -0.33
N ARG A 135 -6.31 10.94 -1.22
CA ARG A 135 -6.56 9.52 -0.97
C ARG A 135 -5.22 8.80 -0.78
N LYS A 136 -5.14 7.89 0.18
CA LYS A 136 -3.94 7.08 0.39
C LYS A 136 -3.74 6.09 -0.76
N SER A 137 -2.48 5.84 -1.09
CA SER A 137 -2.04 4.94 -2.16
C SER A 137 -2.55 3.50 -1.99
N ALA A 138 -2.63 3.02 -0.75
CA ALA A 138 -3.10 1.67 -0.43
C ALA A 138 -4.60 1.45 -0.66
N ILE A 139 -5.36 2.50 -1.01
CA ILE A 139 -6.80 2.38 -1.23
C ILE A 139 -7.07 2.04 -2.69
N THR A 140 -7.58 0.82 -2.91
CA THR A 140 -7.79 0.28 -4.27
C THR A 140 -9.23 0.36 -4.77
N SER A 141 -10.14 0.91 -3.96
CA SER A 141 -11.53 1.15 -4.36
C SER A 141 -12.17 2.29 -3.58
N GLY A 142 -13.22 2.87 -4.17
CA GLY A 142 -14.07 3.85 -3.50
C GLY A 142 -14.85 3.24 -2.32
N ASN A 143 -15.33 4.11 -1.44
CA ASN A 143 -16.01 3.72 -0.22
C ASN A 143 -17.32 4.51 -0.05
N THR A 144 -18.46 3.81 -0.12
CA THR A 144 -19.79 4.40 0.08
C THR A 144 -20.19 4.52 1.56
N ASN A 145 -19.25 4.36 2.48
CA ASN A 145 -19.42 4.62 3.91
C ASN A 145 -18.39 5.67 4.34
N TRP A 146 -18.79 6.94 4.26
CA TRP A 146 -17.92 8.07 4.58
C TRP A 146 -17.36 8.01 6.00
N THR A 147 -18.11 7.51 7.00
CA THR A 147 -17.58 7.41 8.37
C THR A 147 -16.39 6.45 8.46
N LEU A 148 -16.39 5.36 7.68
CA LEU A 148 -15.23 4.47 7.60
C LEU A 148 -14.11 5.11 6.77
N SER A 149 -14.47 5.74 5.65
CA SER A 149 -13.52 6.40 4.76
C SER A 149 -12.74 7.53 5.44
N ALA A 150 -13.45 8.40 6.15
CA ALA A 150 -12.89 9.54 6.87
C ALA A 150 -12.01 9.12 8.06
N GLY A 151 -12.29 7.95 8.64
CA GLY A 151 -11.62 7.45 9.84
C GLY A 151 -11.76 8.38 11.06
N THR A 152 -11.06 8.04 12.13
CA THR A 152 -10.99 8.83 13.36
C THR A 152 -9.60 9.39 13.62
N ASN A 153 -8.58 8.86 12.95
CA ASN A 153 -7.17 9.24 13.08
C ASN A 153 -6.42 8.91 11.78
N THR A 154 -5.12 9.23 11.74
CA THR A 154 -4.32 9.03 10.53
C THR A 154 -4.10 7.56 10.17
N ALA A 155 -4.28 6.60 11.09
CA ALA A 155 -4.08 5.17 10.81
C ALA A 155 -5.31 4.54 10.15
N ASP A 156 -6.52 4.85 10.63
CA ASP A 156 -7.78 4.25 10.15
C ASP A 156 -8.46 5.03 9.02
N SER A 157 -8.03 6.26 8.73
CA SER A 157 -8.53 7.08 7.61
C SER A 157 -7.98 6.58 6.26
N GLU A 158 -8.81 6.66 5.22
CA GLU A 158 -8.43 6.45 3.82
C GLU A 158 -7.77 7.71 3.20
N TRP A 159 -7.77 8.83 3.93
CA TRP A 159 -7.32 10.14 3.47
C TRP A 159 -6.14 10.69 4.29
N ASN A 160 -5.21 11.32 3.60
CA ASN A 160 -4.24 12.26 4.15
C ASN A 160 -4.80 13.68 4.07
N VAL A 161 -4.82 14.39 5.19
CA VAL A 161 -5.34 15.76 5.27
C VAL A 161 -4.18 16.75 5.22
N HIS A 162 -4.21 17.64 4.23
CA HIS A 162 -3.22 18.68 3.99
C HIS A 162 -3.83 20.07 4.14
N ALA A 163 -2.98 21.08 4.38
CA ALA A 163 -3.41 22.46 4.52
C ALA A 163 -4.10 22.98 3.24
N GLN A 164 -4.96 23.99 3.38
CA GLN A 164 -5.62 24.66 2.27
C GLN A 164 -4.65 25.00 1.13
N ASN A 165 -5.11 24.81 -0.11
CA ASN A 165 -4.36 25.11 -1.33
C ASN A 165 -3.07 24.27 -1.47
N THR A 166 -3.05 23.06 -0.92
CA THR A 166 -2.01 22.08 -1.26
C THR A 166 -2.36 21.46 -2.60
N TRP A 167 -1.56 21.72 -3.64
CA TRP A 167 -1.78 21.21 -5.00
C TRP A 167 -0.59 20.42 -5.52
N SER A 168 0.28 19.97 -4.62
CA SER A 168 1.47 19.19 -4.99
C SER A 168 1.14 17.77 -5.46
N TYR A 169 -0.08 17.30 -5.23
CA TYR A 169 -0.55 15.95 -5.55
C TYR A 169 -1.48 15.94 -6.77
N LEU A 170 -2.16 17.05 -7.05
CA LEU A 170 -3.07 17.23 -8.17
C LEU A 170 -2.46 16.82 -9.52
N GLY A 171 -3.30 16.16 -10.32
CA GLY A 171 -2.97 15.69 -11.66
C GLY A 171 -2.31 14.32 -11.65
N SER A 172 -2.24 13.64 -10.50
CA SER A 172 -1.72 12.28 -10.40
C SER A 172 -2.17 11.56 -9.13
N HIS A 173 -2.42 10.26 -9.25
CA HIS A 173 -2.61 9.41 -8.09
C HIS A 173 -1.89 8.07 -8.30
N THR A 174 -1.32 7.55 -7.21
CA THR A 174 -0.69 6.23 -7.21
C THR A 174 -1.56 5.29 -6.42
N MET A 175 -2.05 4.23 -7.05
CA MET A 175 -2.72 3.13 -6.37
C MET A 175 -1.75 1.96 -6.26
N THR A 176 -1.52 1.51 -5.03
CA THR A 176 -0.67 0.38 -4.72
C THR A 176 -1.55 -0.79 -4.36
N GLU A 177 -1.57 -1.81 -5.23
CA GLU A 177 -2.29 -3.05 -4.95
C GLU A 177 -1.71 -3.73 -3.70
N PRO A 178 -2.55 -4.41 -2.88
CA PRO A 178 -2.07 -5.20 -1.76
C PRO A 178 -1.02 -6.20 -2.25
N ASN A 179 0.19 -6.08 -1.72
CA ASN A 179 1.28 -7.00 -1.97
C ASN A 179 1.58 -7.77 -0.67
N PRO A 180 0.68 -8.66 -0.22
CA PRO A 180 0.95 -9.46 0.97
C PRO A 180 2.21 -10.29 0.74
N LEU A 181 3.03 -10.45 1.78
CA LEU A 181 4.17 -11.35 1.74
C LEU A 181 3.66 -12.73 1.31
N SER A 182 4.28 -13.30 0.28
CA SER A 182 4.01 -14.64 -0.24
C SER A 182 5.28 -15.20 -0.86
N GLU A 183 6.00 -16.05 -0.14
CA GLU A 183 7.30 -16.57 -0.57
C GLU A 183 7.44 -18.07 -0.29
N GLY A 184 7.59 -18.86 -1.36
CA GLY A 184 7.88 -20.30 -1.33
C GLY A 184 9.27 -20.67 -1.86
N PHE A 185 10.12 -19.67 -2.14
CA PHE A 185 11.50 -19.79 -2.64
C PHE A 185 11.63 -20.41 -4.03
N GLU A 186 10.55 -20.45 -4.81
CA GLU A 186 10.48 -21.04 -6.16
C GLU A 186 11.40 -20.38 -7.19
N GLY A 187 11.90 -19.17 -6.91
CA GLY A 187 12.96 -18.53 -7.70
C GLY A 187 14.32 -19.24 -7.61
N GLY A 188 14.47 -20.21 -6.70
CA GLY A 188 15.68 -20.99 -6.49
C GLY A 188 16.83 -20.26 -5.79
N VAL A 189 16.56 -19.03 -5.33
CA VAL A 189 17.43 -18.18 -4.53
C VAL A 189 16.61 -17.55 -3.42
N ILE A 190 17.26 -17.12 -2.33
CA ILE A 190 16.59 -16.24 -1.38
C ILE A 190 16.38 -14.89 -2.09
N PRO A 191 15.15 -14.32 -2.10
CA PRO A 191 14.88 -13.10 -2.86
C PRO A 191 15.73 -11.91 -2.40
N GLU A 192 16.05 -11.00 -3.32
CA GLU A 192 16.95 -9.86 -3.03
C GLU A 192 16.43 -8.88 -1.98
N ASN A 193 15.11 -8.82 -1.78
CA ASN A 193 14.47 -7.99 -0.75
C ASN A 193 14.42 -8.66 0.64
N TRP A 194 14.86 -9.92 0.76
CA TRP A 194 15.10 -10.58 2.04
C TRP A 194 16.55 -10.38 2.46
N ASN A 195 16.83 -10.52 3.76
CA ASN A 195 18.19 -10.48 4.27
C ASN A 195 18.59 -11.79 4.94
N ILE A 196 19.88 -12.14 4.83
CA ILE A 196 20.49 -13.29 5.50
C ILE A 196 21.65 -12.78 6.34
N ILE A 197 21.63 -13.10 7.64
CA ILE A 197 22.76 -12.82 8.53
C ILE A 197 23.30 -14.14 9.06
N ASN A 198 24.54 -14.44 8.69
CA ASN A 198 25.34 -15.51 9.26
C ASN A 198 26.18 -14.92 10.42
N ASN A 199 25.69 -15.01 11.64
CA ASN A 199 26.32 -14.35 12.79
C ASN A 199 27.41 -15.20 13.46
N ASP A 200 27.30 -16.53 13.38
CA ASP A 200 28.33 -17.44 13.91
C ASP A 200 29.58 -17.54 12.99
N GLY A 201 29.45 -17.09 11.74
CA GLY A 201 30.52 -17.07 10.75
C GLY A 201 30.90 -18.45 10.21
N ASN A 202 30.07 -19.47 10.44
CA ASN A 202 30.26 -20.80 9.89
C ASN A 202 30.08 -20.77 8.35
N GLU A 203 30.35 -21.87 7.63
CA GLU A 203 30.14 -21.92 6.16
C GLU A 203 28.69 -22.22 5.74
N HIS A 204 27.81 -22.50 6.70
CA HIS A 204 26.46 -23.01 6.55
C HIS A 204 25.41 -22.02 7.02
N SER A 205 24.95 -21.15 6.13
CA SER A 205 23.81 -20.26 6.42
C SER A 205 22.58 -20.60 5.59
N TRP A 206 21.52 -19.80 5.77
CA TRP A 206 20.29 -19.93 5.00
C TRP A 206 20.55 -19.83 3.51
N LYS A 207 19.88 -20.71 2.75
CA LYS A 207 19.84 -20.67 1.29
C LYS A 207 18.58 -21.34 0.77
N ALA A 208 18.10 -20.89 -0.37
CA ALA A 208 17.11 -21.64 -1.13
C ALA A 208 17.75 -22.92 -1.70
N ALA A 209 16.98 -24.01 -1.76
CA ALA A 209 17.45 -25.28 -2.28
C ALA A 209 16.34 -26.04 -3.02
N PRO A 210 16.65 -26.65 -4.18
CA PRO A 210 15.67 -27.45 -4.91
C PRO A 210 15.37 -28.74 -4.15
N SER A 211 14.09 -29.06 -4.00
CA SER A 211 13.62 -30.28 -3.37
C SER A 211 12.15 -30.59 -3.66
N SER A 212 11.83 -31.03 -4.88
CA SER A 212 10.48 -31.45 -5.29
C SER A 212 9.83 -32.57 -4.44
N LEU A 213 10.63 -33.28 -3.63
CA LEU A 213 10.15 -34.33 -2.71
C LEU A 213 9.94 -33.85 -1.27
N TRP A 214 10.55 -32.72 -0.89
CA TRP A 214 10.59 -32.30 0.51
C TRP A 214 10.16 -30.86 0.76
N ALA A 215 10.03 -30.04 -0.29
CA ALA A 215 9.34 -28.76 -0.23
C ALA A 215 7.92 -28.94 0.32
N HIS A 216 7.42 -27.94 1.02
CA HIS A 216 6.05 -28.00 1.55
C HIS A 216 5.06 -27.88 0.39
N THR A 217 5.29 -26.91 -0.50
CA THR A 217 4.69 -26.83 -1.83
C THR A 217 5.76 -26.49 -2.86
N GLY A 218 5.44 -26.62 -4.15
CA GLY A 218 6.42 -26.29 -5.20
C GLY A 218 7.63 -27.23 -5.25
N ASP A 219 8.74 -26.68 -5.75
CA ASP A 219 9.99 -27.41 -5.99
C ASP A 219 11.17 -26.86 -5.17
N TYR A 220 10.99 -25.80 -4.38
CA TYR A 220 12.05 -25.18 -3.59
C TYR A 220 11.63 -24.93 -2.13
N LEU A 221 12.62 -24.68 -1.28
CA LEU A 221 12.45 -24.29 0.12
C LEU A 221 13.69 -23.53 0.58
N ALA A 222 13.63 -22.85 1.73
CA ALA A 222 14.82 -22.32 2.38
C ALA A 222 15.33 -23.29 3.46
N LYS A 223 16.65 -23.46 3.55
CA LYS A 223 17.29 -24.34 4.52
C LYS A 223 18.56 -23.75 5.11
N VAL A 224 18.86 -24.14 6.34
CA VAL A 224 20.17 -23.98 6.97
C VAL A 224 20.71 -25.36 7.33
N TYR A 225 22.02 -25.56 7.17
CA TYR A 225 22.67 -26.85 7.41
C TYR A 225 23.32 -26.89 8.79
N TYR A 226 23.58 -28.11 9.25
CA TYR A 226 24.31 -28.48 10.44
C TYR A 226 25.43 -27.51 10.88
N ASN A 227 25.42 -27.21 12.18
CA ASN A 227 26.56 -26.67 12.91
C ASN A 227 26.75 -27.43 14.24
N GLU A 228 27.93 -28.03 14.43
CA GLU A 228 28.30 -28.78 15.64
C GLU A 228 28.46 -27.88 16.88
N PHE A 229 28.77 -26.60 16.66
CA PHE A 229 29.00 -25.61 17.72
C PHE A 229 27.77 -24.74 18.02
N GLY A 230 26.66 -24.96 17.30
CA GLY A 230 25.45 -24.16 17.40
C GLY A 230 25.33 -23.11 16.30
N SER A 231 24.23 -23.15 15.54
CA SER A 231 23.88 -22.13 14.56
C SER A 231 23.54 -20.78 15.21
N ASP A 232 23.83 -19.70 14.49
CA ASP A 232 23.27 -18.37 14.74
C ASP A 232 22.98 -17.69 13.39
N ASP A 233 22.08 -18.33 12.64
CA ASP A 233 21.79 -18.02 11.24
C ASP A 233 20.38 -17.46 11.08
N TRP A 234 20.28 -16.29 10.45
CA TRP A 234 19.04 -15.51 10.38
C TRP A 234 18.54 -15.41 8.94
N LEU A 235 17.29 -15.80 8.72
CA LEU A 235 16.53 -15.51 7.50
C LEU A 235 15.50 -14.44 7.84
N ILE A 236 15.57 -13.30 7.16
CA ILE A 236 14.84 -12.09 7.54
C ILE A 236 13.97 -11.62 6.39
N THR A 237 12.69 -11.38 6.67
CA THR A 237 11.72 -10.88 5.68
C THR A 237 12.12 -9.48 5.16
N PRO A 238 11.51 -9.04 4.05
CA PRO A 238 11.44 -7.63 3.71
C PRO A 238 10.75 -6.82 4.81
N ARG A 239 10.72 -5.49 4.65
CA ARG A 239 9.92 -4.61 5.51
C ARG A 239 8.43 -4.91 5.29
N LEU A 240 7.68 -5.06 6.37
CA LEU A 240 6.26 -5.38 6.36
C LEU A 240 5.48 -4.24 7.01
N ASP A 241 4.35 -3.85 6.45
CA ASP A 241 3.39 -2.92 7.06
C ASP A 241 2.31 -3.72 7.80
N VAL A 242 2.11 -3.44 9.09
CA VAL A 242 1.25 -4.25 9.97
C VAL A 242 -0.05 -3.51 10.27
N VAL A 243 -1.18 -4.11 9.90
CA VAL A 243 -2.51 -3.66 10.30
C VAL A 243 -3.15 -4.60 11.33
N SER A 244 -4.24 -4.15 11.96
CA SER A 244 -4.91 -4.94 13.00
C SER A 244 -5.43 -6.26 12.43
N GLY A 245 -5.18 -7.37 13.13
CA GLY A 245 -5.56 -8.71 12.68
C GLY A 245 -4.50 -9.44 11.85
N ASP A 246 -3.40 -8.77 11.50
CA ASP A 246 -2.32 -9.39 10.73
C ASP A 246 -1.57 -10.47 11.50
N SER A 247 -1.02 -11.43 10.75
CA SER A 247 -0.16 -12.49 11.27
C SER A 247 0.95 -12.80 10.28
N ILE A 248 2.14 -13.16 10.78
CA ILE A 248 3.15 -13.83 9.98
C ILE A 248 2.96 -15.34 10.08
N VAL A 249 3.00 -16.03 8.94
CA VAL A 249 2.77 -17.46 8.82
C VAL A 249 3.88 -18.05 7.96
N PHE A 250 4.39 -19.21 8.35
CA PHE A 250 5.27 -20.02 7.52
C PHE A 250 5.18 -21.48 7.96
N TRP A 251 5.72 -22.38 7.15
CA TRP A 251 5.88 -23.78 7.49
C TRP A 251 7.32 -24.05 7.85
N ALA A 252 7.55 -24.87 8.86
CA ALA A 252 8.88 -25.35 9.20
C ALA A 252 8.87 -26.85 9.51
N ARG A 253 10.02 -27.48 9.30
CA ARG A 253 10.27 -28.86 9.73
C ARG A 253 11.75 -29.14 9.97
N SER A 254 11.98 -30.11 10.83
CA SER A 254 13.23 -30.85 10.91
C SER A 254 13.38 -31.81 9.73
N SER A 255 14.62 -32.01 9.29
CA SER A 255 14.98 -33.09 8.36
C SER A 255 15.26 -34.43 9.05
N HIS A 256 15.52 -34.43 10.36
CA HIS A 256 15.92 -35.61 11.11
C HIS A 256 14.74 -36.28 11.85
N LEU A 257 14.93 -37.50 12.35
CA LEU A 257 13.87 -38.27 13.02
C LEU A 257 13.96 -38.24 14.55
N SER A 258 15.07 -37.77 15.11
CA SER A 258 15.34 -37.78 16.55
C SER A 258 16.04 -36.52 17.08
N ASP A 259 16.78 -35.82 16.23
CA ASP A 259 17.60 -34.66 16.59
C ASP A 259 16.98 -33.46 15.88
N PHE A 260 15.94 -32.93 16.52
CA PHE A 260 15.10 -31.90 15.94
C PHE A 260 15.74 -30.53 16.09
N GLU A 261 15.63 -29.72 15.05
CA GLU A 261 16.17 -28.36 15.01
C GLU A 261 15.36 -27.39 15.89
N ASP A 262 16.07 -26.39 16.42
CA ASP A 262 15.54 -25.31 17.25
C ASP A 262 15.67 -23.97 16.50
N PHE A 263 14.65 -23.12 16.62
CA PHE A 263 14.68 -21.78 16.05
C PHE A 263 13.91 -20.75 16.90
N ASN A 264 14.26 -19.49 16.74
CA ASN A 264 13.49 -18.36 17.26
C ASN A 264 12.79 -17.61 16.13
N VAL A 265 11.63 -17.05 16.45
CA VAL A 265 10.96 -16.03 15.64
C VAL A 265 11.22 -14.68 16.29
N LYS A 266 12.01 -13.86 15.60
CA LYS A 266 12.53 -12.58 16.09
C LYS A 266 11.88 -11.44 15.31
N ILE A 267 11.82 -10.26 15.90
CA ILE A 267 11.22 -9.08 15.26
C ILE A 267 12.02 -7.81 15.54
N SER A 268 12.15 -6.98 14.50
CA SER A 268 12.69 -5.62 14.55
C SER A 268 11.66 -4.63 14.03
N THR A 269 11.65 -3.42 14.58
CA THR A 269 10.84 -2.28 14.13
C THR A 269 11.70 -1.17 13.50
N THR A 270 12.98 -1.46 13.20
CA THR A 270 13.93 -0.44 12.73
C THR A 270 14.69 -0.86 11.47
N THR A 271 15.43 -1.96 11.49
CA THR A 271 16.23 -2.42 10.34
C THR A 271 16.38 -3.94 10.30
N ASN A 272 16.63 -4.49 9.12
CA ASN A 272 16.95 -5.91 8.91
C ASN A 272 18.44 -6.21 8.73
N ASP A 273 19.33 -5.21 8.72
CA ASP A 273 20.76 -5.37 8.43
C ASP A 273 21.64 -5.61 9.68
N ASN A 274 21.05 -5.58 10.88
CA ASN A 274 21.77 -5.70 12.14
C ASN A 274 20.97 -6.48 13.19
N ILE A 275 21.52 -7.59 13.68
CA ILE A 275 20.86 -8.44 14.69
C ILE A 275 20.54 -7.70 16.00
N ALA A 276 21.27 -6.64 16.35
CA ALA A 276 20.99 -5.84 17.54
C ALA A 276 19.64 -5.09 17.44
N ALA A 277 19.12 -4.92 16.21
CA ALA A 277 17.80 -4.35 15.96
C ALA A 277 16.65 -5.32 16.30
N PHE A 278 16.92 -6.62 16.38
CA PHE A 278 15.93 -7.68 16.69
C PHE A 278 15.74 -7.86 18.19
N THR A 279 15.27 -6.79 18.84
CA THR A 279 15.06 -6.74 20.29
C THR A 279 13.85 -7.55 20.74
N GLY A 280 12.88 -7.82 19.85
CA GLY A 280 11.70 -8.63 20.13
C GLY A 280 11.91 -10.13 19.85
N THR A 281 11.27 -10.98 20.65
CA THR A 281 11.09 -12.41 20.38
C THR A 281 9.59 -12.70 20.37
N ILE A 282 9.07 -13.13 19.23
CA ILE A 282 7.68 -13.56 19.07
C ILE A 282 7.51 -14.97 19.64
N ALA A 283 8.45 -15.87 19.33
CA ALA A 283 8.44 -17.24 19.80
C ALA A 283 9.85 -17.85 19.83
N SER A 284 10.01 -18.88 20.66
CA SER A 284 11.11 -19.83 20.62
C SER A 284 10.51 -21.21 20.44
N VAL A 285 11.00 -21.94 19.45
CA VAL A 285 10.52 -23.27 19.09
C VAL A 285 11.66 -24.24 19.31
N ASP A 286 11.49 -25.07 20.33
CA ASP A 286 12.38 -26.17 20.63
C ASP A 286 11.81 -27.45 19.99
N SER A 287 12.68 -28.29 19.45
CA SER A 287 12.33 -29.59 18.87
C SER A 287 11.31 -29.51 17.73
N THR A 288 11.67 -28.78 16.66
CA THR A 288 10.83 -28.62 15.45
C THR A 288 10.43 -29.98 14.86
N SER A 289 9.14 -30.17 14.59
CA SER A 289 8.62 -31.43 14.09
C SER A 289 9.29 -31.87 12.78
N ASN A 290 9.48 -33.18 12.59
CA ASN A 290 9.96 -33.74 11.32
C ASN A 290 8.88 -33.87 10.24
N ILE A 291 7.66 -33.44 10.55
CA ILE A 291 6.59 -33.19 9.57
C ILE A 291 6.40 -31.68 9.45
N TRP A 292 6.06 -31.22 8.24
CA TRP A 292 5.74 -29.82 8.00
C TRP A 292 4.68 -29.35 8.98
N THR A 293 5.05 -28.37 9.79
CA THR A 293 4.20 -27.77 10.82
C THR A 293 4.00 -26.31 10.48
N ARG A 294 2.74 -25.87 10.52
CA ARG A 294 2.39 -24.47 10.29
C ARG A 294 2.62 -23.68 11.56
N TYR A 295 3.43 -22.64 11.45
CA TYR A 295 3.66 -21.65 12.49
C TYR A 295 2.95 -20.36 12.09
N ALA A 296 2.12 -19.82 12.98
CA ALA A 296 1.33 -18.62 12.73
C ALA A 296 1.34 -17.76 13.99
N TYR A 297 1.80 -16.52 13.85
CA TYR A 297 1.97 -15.60 14.96
C TYR A 297 1.29 -14.27 14.67
N ALA A 298 0.37 -13.88 15.56
CA ALA A 298 -0.32 -12.60 15.48
C ALA A 298 0.64 -11.44 15.72
N LEU A 299 0.44 -10.35 14.98
CA LEU A 299 1.28 -9.15 15.03
C LEU A 299 0.55 -7.94 15.64
N ASP A 300 -0.57 -8.14 16.34
CA ASP A 300 -1.41 -7.04 16.86
C ASP A 300 -0.63 -6.00 17.69
N THR A 301 0.39 -6.42 18.44
CA THR A 301 1.28 -5.53 19.22
C THR A 301 2.05 -4.51 18.36
N TYR A 302 2.17 -4.79 17.07
CA TYR A 302 2.89 -3.98 16.09
C TYR A 302 1.97 -3.27 15.10
N THR A 303 0.64 -3.25 15.34
CA THR A 303 -0.32 -2.52 14.49
C THR A 303 0.11 -1.07 14.28
N GLY A 304 0.13 -0.63 13.02
CA GLY A 304 0.54 0.71 12.59
C GLY A 304 2.06 0.93 12.61
N GLN A 305 2.86 -0.13 12.74
CA GLN A 305 4.32 -0.07 12.65
C GLN A 305 4.81 -0.88 11.46
N GLU A 306 5.94 -0.48 10.91
CA GLU A 306 6.66 -1.29 9.95
C GLU A 306 7.64 -2.21 10.68
N VAL A 307 7.67 -3.48 10.28
CA VAL A 307 8.45 -4.51 10.98
C VAL A 307 9.26 -5.38 10.02
N TYR A 308 10.24 -6.06 10.58
CA TYR A 308 10.98 -7.15 9.95
C TYR A 308 10.88 -8.37 10.85
N VAL A 309 10.48 -9.51 10.31
CA VAL A 309 10.42 -10.79 11.05
C VAL A 309 11.58 -11.65 10.61
N ALA A 310 12.19 -12.37 11.55
CA ALA A 310 13.28 -13.29 11.24
C ALA A 310 13.04 -14.68 11.84
N VAL A 311 13.44 -15.70 11.09
CA VAL A 311 13.68 -17.05 11.60
C VAL A 311 15.16 -17.18 11.89
N GLN A 312 15.51 -17.24 13.17
CA GLN A 312 16.88 -17.47 13.63
C GLN A 312 17.04 -18.95 13.98
N CYS A 313 17.85 -19.69 13.23
CA CYS A 313 18.24 -21.04 13.62
C CYS A 313 19.25 -20.98 14.76
N VAL A 314 18.96 -21.69 15.85
CA VAL A 314 19.82 -21.78 17.05
C VAL A 314 20.21 -23.21 17.40
N THR A 315 20.03 -24.13 16.43
CA THR A 315 20.25 -25.56 16.65
C THR A 315 21.72 -25.84 16.94
N VAL A 316 21.98 -26.66 17.96
CA VAL A 316 23.29 -27.28 18.21
C VAL A 316 23.23 -28.74 17.78
N ASP A 317 24.17 -29.18 16.95
CA ASP A 317 24.34 -30.61 16.60
C ASP A 317 23.10 -31.25 15.91
N GLY A 318 22.52 -30.56 14.91
CA GLY A 318 21.34 -30.99 14.13
C GLY A 318 21.65 -31.51 12.71
N PHE A 319 20.77 -31.28 11.72
CA PHE A 319 21.10 -31.57 10.32
C PHE A 319 20.59 -30.51 9.33
N TYR A 320 19.28 -30.36 9.19
CA TYR A 320 18.70 -29.27 8.41
C TYR A 320 17.38 -28.84 9.03
N LEU A 321 17.28 -27.53 9.27
CA LEU A 321 15.99 -26.86 9.44
C LEU A 321 15.51 -26.43 8.05
N TYR A 322 14.28 -26.81 7.71
CA TYR A 322 13.60 -26.33 6.51
C TYR A 322 12.50 -25.35 6.88
N VAL A 323 12.39 -24.28 6.10
CA VAL A 323 11.27 -23.33 6.15
C VAL A 323 10.76 -23.06 4.74
N ASP A 324 9.46 -22.85 4.63
CA ASP A 324 8.79 -22.71 3.34
C ASP A 324 7.45 -22.00 3.49
N ASP A 325 6.86 -21.58 2.37
CA ASP A 325 5.52 -20.99 2.25
C ASP A 325 5.24 -19.90 3.29
N PHE A 326 6.07 -18.87 3.28
CA PHE A 326 5.83 -17.66 4.05
C PHE A 326 4.65 -16.91 3.48
N SER A 327 3.71 -16.56 4.35
CA SER A 327 2.63 -15.63 4.04
C SER A 327 2.47 -14.64 5.18
N GLY A 328 2.14 -13.38 4.89
CA GLY A 328 2.10 -12.38 5.95
C GLY A 328 1.44 -11.07 5.56
N PRO A 329 1.68 -10.02 6.37
CA PRO A 329 1.24 -8.66 6.09
C PRO A 329 1.72 -8.15 4.74
N GLN A 330 1.22 -6.97 4.37
CA GLN A 330 1.69 -6.25 3.18
C GLN A 330 3.20 -6.02 3.26
N VAL A 331 3.92 -6.40 2.20
CA VAL A 331 5.30 -5.92 2.01
C VAL A 331 5.22 -4.42 1.87
N TRP A 332 5.94 -3.70 2.72
CA TRP A 332 5.93 -2.26 2.72
C TRP A 332 6.43 -1.73 1.37
N ILE A 333 5.70 -0.75 0.85
CA ILE A 333 6.02 -0.07 -0.41
C ILE A 333 6.23 1.39 -0.06
N GLU A 334 7.31 1.98 -0.55
CA GLU A 334 7.61 3.39 -0.31
C GLU A 334 6.50 4.26 -0.94
N ASP A 335 5.78 4.99 -0.10
CA ASP A 335 4.72 5.91 -0.52
C ASP A 335 5.25 7.14 -1.28
N ASN A 336 6.55 7.40 -1.17
CA ASN A 336 7.22 8.42 -1.97
C ASN A 336 7.78 7.78 -3.24
N PRO A 337 7.41 8.23 -4.44
CA PRO A 337 8.06 7.75 -5.65
C PRO A 337 9.57 7.98 -5.53
N VAL A 338 10.37 6.89 -5.52
CA VAL A 338 11.85 6.94 -5.47
C VAL A 338 12.43 7.53 -6.77
N PHE A 339 11.56 7.94 -7.71
CA PHE A 339 11.95 8.59 -8.94
C PHE A 339 10.99 9.73 -9.33
N ALA A 340 11.35 10.95 -8.98
CA ALA A 340 10.77 12.17 -9.55
C ALA A 340 11.62 12.61 -10.76
N VAL A 341 11.06 12.55 -11.96
CA VAL A 341 11.65 13.22 -13.13
C VAL A 341 11.02 14.61 -13.23
N SER A 342 11.85 15.64 -13.28
CA SER A 342 11.36 16.97 -13.61
C SER A 342 10.78 16.96 -15.03
N LYS A 343 9.55 17.47 -15.22
CA LYS A 343 8.97 17.76 -16.56
C LYS A 343 9.88 18.68 -17.41
N SER A 344 10.89 19.33 -16.80
CA SER A 344 11.77 20.29 -17.47
C SER A 344 13.23 19.83 -17.70
N THR A 345 13.78 18.84 -16.97
CA THR A 345 15.19 18.43 -17.13
C THR A 345 15.51 17.01 -16.63
N ILE A 346 16.29 16.25 -17.41
CA ILE A 346 17.00 15.02 -17.00
C ILE A 346 18.50 15.29 -17.11
N ASP A 347 19.25 15.16 -16.01
CA ASP A 347 20.72 15.34 -16.00
C ASP A 347 21.41 14.03 -16.38
N PHE A 348 22.13 14.04 -17.51
CA PHE A 348 22.93 12.90 -18.01
C PHE A 348 24.42 13.01 -17.61
N GLY A 349 24.77 13.93 -16.71
CA GLY A 349 26.14 14.23 -16.30
C GLY A 349 27.00 14.80 -17.44
N ASN A 350 28.33 14.59 -17.39
CA ASN A 350 29.28 15.07 -18.41
C ASN A 350 29.25 14.26 -19.74
N THR A 351 28.14 13.57 -20.02
CA THR A 351 28.00 12.72 -21.20
C THR A 351 27.58 13.58 -22.38
N GLY A 352 28.51 13.84 -23.30
CA GLY A 352 28.20 14.54 -24.56
C GLY A 352 27.25 13.69 -25.41
N THR A 353 26.00 14.11 -25.55
CA THR A 353 24.97 13.36 -26.30
C THR A 353 25.22 13.32 -27.81
N GLY A 354 26.30 13.92 -28.33
CA GLY A 354 26.77 13.72 -29.72
C GLY A 354 25.75 13.99 -30.84
N GLY A 355 24.60 14.61 -30.54
CA GLY A 355 23.46 14.71 -31.47
C GLY A 355 22.69 13.41 -31.69
N ILE A 356 22.90 12.37 -30.87
CA ILE A 356 22.15 11.11 -30.88
C ILE A 356 21.03 11.14 -29.86
N SER A 357 19.82 10.82 -30.31
CA SER A 357 18.69 10.51 -29.42
C SER A 357 18.85 9.09 -28.90
N ALA A 358 18.72 8.90 -27.59
CA ALA A 358 18.66 7.58 -26.96
C ALA A 358 17.29 7.41 -26.29
N SER A 359 16.66 6.26 -26.52
CA SER A 359 15.49 5.83 -25.76
C SER A 359 15.95 4.97 -24.60
N PHE A 360 15.40 5.17 -23.42
CA PHE A 360 15.52 4.25 -22.31
C PHE A 360 14.12 3.89 -21.84
N MET A 361 13.99 2.70 -21.26
CA MET A 361 12.76 2.20 -20.68
C MET A 361 13.00 2.06 -19.18
N ILE A 362 12.11 2.62 -18.38
CA ILE A 362 12.01 2.32 -16.97
C ILE A 362 10.73 1.49 -16.84
N SER A 363 10.86 0.30 -16.27
CA SER A 363 9.74 -0.61 -16.00
C SER A 363 9.80 -1.01 -14.55
N ASN A 364 8.67 -0.86 -13.84
CA ASN A 364 8.45 -1.58 -12.59
C ASN A 364 7.93 -2.98 -12.96
N TYR A 365 8.49 -4.04 -12.37
CA TYR A 365 8.05 -5.41 -12.60
C TYR A 365 7.16 -5.87 -11.45
#